data_AF-A0A9D6XLU0-F1
#
_entry.id   AF-A0A9D6XLU0-F1
#
_cell.length_a   1.000
_cell.length_b   1.000
_cell.length_c   1.000
_cell.angle_alpha   90.00
_cell.angle_beta   90.00
_cell.angle_gamma   90.00
#
_symmetry.space_group_name_H-M   'P 1'
#
loop_
_entity.id
_entity.type
_entity.pdbx_description
1 polymer ?
#
loop_
_entity_poly.entity_id
_entity_poly.type
_entity_poly.pdbx_seq_one_letter_code
_entity_poly.pdbx_strand_id
1 'polypeptide(L)'
;MDFFTLILDRAQIHKKFEWLNSAQVRFYSFVADERLSLPELNALVEAASPEEKRATIRGAAKKILDGWESVEVRNVEANHIFRFGDTGRILYRSQAIPQYLDWIMLVIENDDDVRNLGGNIDKVLPDSRADSLAANIMTLAAVAATPQTAAAIAVAKALIRGITFLLKNNENDQLGLVEQSFVRELHYPDGKRTRAAVPDLTGNMWYDYTIFGTGEL
;
A
#
# COMPACT_ATOMS: atom_id res chain seq x y z
N MET A 1 17.25 -20.09 -11.04
CA MET A 1 16.82 -18.73 -11.39
C MET A 1 16.02 -18.25 -10.22
N ASP A 2 16.50 -17.20 -9.57
CA ASP A 2 15.97 -16.81 -8.29
C ASP A 2 14.78 -15.88 -8.51
N PHE A 3 13.70 -16.11 -7.78
CA PHE A 3 12.53 -15.26 -7.86
C PHE A 3 11.72 -15.30 -6.58
N PHE A 4 10.90 -14.27 -6.41
CA PHE A 4 10.00 -14.10 -5.29
C PHE A 4 8.71 -13.44 -5.77
N THR A 5 7.58 -13.84 -5.19
CA THR A 5 6.26 -13.30 -5.48
C THR A 5 5.42 -13.19 -4.22
N LEU A 6 4.65 -12.11 -4.12
CA LEU A 6 3.51 -11.99 -3.22
C LEU A 6 2.24 -11.96 -4.07
N ILE A 7 1.28 -12.81 -3.72
CA ILE A 7 0.04 -13.04 -4.44
C ILE A 7 -1.13 -12.82 -3.49
N LEU A 8 -2.09 -12.01 -3.92
CA LEU A 8 -3.42 -11.95 -3.30
C LEU A 8 -4.29 -13.02 -3.95
N ASP A 9 -4.56 -14.08 -3.21
CA ASP A 9 -5.30 -15.24 -3.71
C ASP A 9 -6.80 -14.94 -3.75
N ARG A 10 -7.30 -14.33 -2.68
CA ARG A 10 -8.72 -14.01 -2.51
C ARG A 10 -8.91 -12.84 -1.56
N ALA A 11 -9.98 -12.09 -1.77
CA ALA A 11 -10.52 -11.16 -0.77
C ALA A 11 -12.03 -11.38 -0.61
N GLN A 12 -12.57 -11.10 0.57
CA GLN A 12 -13.99 -11.15 0.85
C GLN A 12 -14.39 -9.92 1.66
N ILE A 13 -15.35 -9.14 1.14
CA ILE A 13 -15.84 -7.93 1.81
C ILE A 13 -17.18 -8.25 2.47
N HIS A 14 -17.26 -8.04 3.78
CA HIS A 14 -18.45 -8.36 4.59
C HIS A 14 -19.31 -7.13 4.92
N LYS A 15 -18.85 -5.93 4.55
CA LYS A 15 -19.62 -4.69 4.70
C LYS A 15 -20.91 -4.74 3.87
N LYS A 16 -22.00 -4.23 4.44
CA LYS A 16 -23.26 -4.02 3.71
C LYS A 16 -23.22 -2.66 3.01
N PHE A 17 -23.60 -2.62 1.73
CA PHE A 17 -23.72 -1.39 0.95
C PHE A 17 -25.12 -0.78 1.17
N GLU A 18 -25.20 0.53 1.47
CA GLU A 18 -26.41 1.14 2.06
C GLU A 18 -27.56 1.43 1.07
N TRP A 19 -27.29 1.58 -0.25
CA TRP A 19 -28.30 2.15 -1.17
C TRP A 19 -28.57 1.42 -2.49
N LEU A 20 -27.58 0.77 -3.11
CA LEU A 20 -27.74 0.19 -4.46
C LEU A 20 -27.57 -1.33 -4.56
N ASN A 21 -27.47 -2.03 -3.41
CA ASN A 21 -27.12 -3.47 -3.33
C ASN A 21 -25.82 -3.89 -4.05
N SER A 22 -25.13 -2.97 -4.72
CA SER A 22 -23.87 -3.19 -5.41
C SER A 22 -23.03 -1.92 -5.45
N ALA A 23 -21.72 -2.09 -5.42
CA ALA A 23 -20.73 -1.01 -5.43
C ALA A 23 -19.67 -1.24 -6.52
N GLN A 24 -18.94 -0.17 -6.85
CA GLN A 24 -17.67 -0.31 -7.56
C GLN A 24 -16.56 -0.35 -6.51
N VAL A 25 -15.70 -1.36 -6.54
CA VAL A 25 -14.62 -1.51 -5.57
C VAL A 25 -13.29 -1.40 -6.26
N ARG A 26 -12.38 -0.64 -5.66
CA ARG A 26 -10.99 -0.53 -6.11
C ARG A 26 -10.04 -0.95 -5.01
N PHE A 27 -9.08 -1.78 -5.41
CA PHE A 27 -7.94 -2.17 -4.60
C PHE A 27 -6.76 -1.31 -5.00
N TYR A 28 -6.02 -0.83 -4.01
CA TYR A 28 -4.73 -0.20 -4.16
C TYR A 28 -3.73 -0.98 -3.32
N SER A 29 -2.66 -1.48 -3.93
CA SER A 29 -1.63 -2.25 -3.23
C SER A 29 -0.26 -1.67 -3.48
N PHE A 30 0.51 -1.56 -2.40
CA PHE A 30 1.90 -1.15 -2.40
C PHE A 30 2.72 -2.16 -1.63
N VAL A 31 3.84 -2.57 -2.22
CA VAL A 31 4.77 -3.50 -1.60
C VAL A 31 6.17 -2.90 -1.69
N ALA A 32 6.86 -2.85 -0.57
CA ALA A 32 8.22 -2.35 -0.45
C ALA A 32 9.12 -3.43 0.18
N ASP A 33 10.34 -3.53 -0.29
CA ASP A 33 11.37 -4.36 0.32
C ASP A 33 12.65 -3.54 0.57
N GLU A 34 13.69 -4.18 1.11
CA GLU A 34 14.97 -3.52 1.38
C GLU A 34 15.70 -3.01 0.13
N ARG A 35 15.26 -3.39 -1.08
CA ARG A 35 15.84 -2.97 -2.36
C ARG A 35 15.11 -1.79 -2.98
N LEU A 36 13.94 -1.42 -2.47
CA LEU A 36 13.22 -0.24 -2.93
C LEU A 36 14.10 1.00 -2.79
N SER A 37 14.36 1.66 -3.92
CA SER A 37 15.09 2.92 -3.96
C SER A 37 14.18 4.07 -4.36
N LEU A 38 14.22 5.13 -3.55
CA LEU A 38 13.56 6.41 -3.83
C LEU A 38 14.62 7.51 -3.80
N PRO A 39 15.40 7.67 -4.88
CA PRO A 39 16.49 8.63 -4.93
C PRO A 39 16.03 10.08 -4.73
N GLU A 40 14.75 10.38 -4.97
CA GLU A 40 14.14 11.69 -4.72
C GLU A 40 14.22 12.08 -3.24
N LEU A 41 14.20 11.09 -2.35
CA LEU A 41 14.30 11.35 -0.91
C LEU A 41 15.71 11.75 -0.48
N ASN A 42 16.74 11.53 -1.32
CA ASN A 42 18.07 12.07 -1.05
C ASN A 42 18.06 13.61 -1.09
N ALA A 43 17.27 14.20 -2.00
CA ALA A 43 17.10 15.64 -2.10
C ALA A 43 16.38 16.25 -0.88
N LEU A 44 15.68 15.44 -0.08
CA LEU A 44 14.99 15.92 1.12
C LEU A 44 15.97 16.42 2.19
N VAL A 45 17.14 15.77 2.27
CA VAL A 45 18.21 16.15 3.21
C VAL A 45 18.90 17.44 2.76
N GLU A 46 19.01 17.64 1.45
CA GLU A 46 19.69 18.79 0.83
C GLU A 46 18.79 20.02 0.68
N ALA A 47 17.46 19.85 0.72
CA ALA A 47 16.49 20.92 0.56
C ALA A 47 16.64 22.02 1.63
N ALA A 48 16.79 23.26 1.17
CA ALA A 48 17.10 24.42 2.00
C ALA A 48 15.84 25.07 2.60
N SER A 49 14.69 24.95 1.92
CA SER A 49 13.43 25.56 2.34
C SER A 49 12.33 24.54 2.68
N PRO A 50 11.35 24.88 3.54
CA PRO A 50 10.15 24.06 3.75
C PRO A 50 9.40 23.75 2.44
N GLU A 51 9.34 24.71 1.52
CA GLU A 51 8.68 24.56 0.22
C GLU A 51 9.36 23.50 -0.64
N GLU A 52 10.69 23.49 -0.70
CA GLU A 52 11.47 22.46 -1.40
C GLU A 52 11.28 21.07 -0.77
N LYS A 53 11.22 21.00 0.56
CA LYS A 53 10.94 19.74 1.27
C LYS A 53 9.55 19.21 0.94
N ARG A 54 8.52 20.06 0.95
CA ARG A 54 7.15 19.68 0.55
C ARG A 54 7.12 19.18 -0.88
N ALA A 55 7.76 19.90 -1.81
CA ALA A 55 7.82 19.51 -3.22
C ALA A 55 8.49 18.13 -3.40
N THR A 56 9.59 17.90 -2.69
CA THR A 56 10.31 16.61 -2.70
C THR A 56 9.43 15.47 -2.18
N ILE A 57 8.78 15.67 -1.04
CA ILE A 57 7.88 14.68 -0.45
C ILE A 57 6.70 14.37 -1.37
N ARG A 58 6.07 15.40 -1.98
CA ARG A 58 4.97 15.20 -2.93
C ARG A 58 5.41 14.49 -4.19
N GLY A 59 6.62 14.79 -4.68
CA GLY A 59 7.24 14.08 -5.80
C GLY A 59 7.40 12.59 -5.50
N ALA A 60 7.96 12.25 -4.33
CA ALA A 60 8.10 10.87 -3.88
C ALA A 60 6.72 10.19 -3.71
N ALA A 61 5.76 10.89 -3.11
CA ALA A 61 4.41 10.40 -2.90
C ALA A 61 3.69 10.12 -4.24
N LYS A 62 3.84 11.00 -5.22
CA LYS A 62 3.31 10.79 -6.57
C LYS A 62 3.93 9.55 -7.23
N LYS A 63 5.25 9.36 -7.13
CA LYS A 63 5.91 8.17 -7.69
C LYS A 63 5.43 6.86 -7.04
N ILE A 64 5.27 6.87 -5.72
CA ILE A 64 4.71 5.72 -4.99
C ILE A 64 3.29 5.44 -5.49
N LEU A 65 2.44 6.46 -5.56
CA LEU A 65 1.05 6.32 -6.00
C LEU A 65 0.94 5.85 -7.45
N ASP A 66 1.77 6.38 -8.36
CA ASP A 66 1.84 5.96 -9.76
C ASP A 66 2.31 4.49 -9.89
N GLY A 67 3.07 3.99 -8.91
CA GLY A 67 3.53 2.60 -8.84
C GLY A 67 2.59 1.64 -8.12
N TRP A 68 1.43 2.10 -7.63
CA TRP A 68 0.47 1.21 -6.97
C TRP A 68 -0.19 0.26 -7.96
N GLU A 69 -0.13 -1.03 -7.63
CA GLU A 69 -0.97 -2.01 -8.31
C GLU A 69 -2.43 -1.75 -7.95
N SER A 70 -3.28 -1.59 -8.97
CA SER A 70 -4.70 -1.37 -8.76
C SER A 70 -5.57 -2.25 -9.64
N VAL A 71 -6.73 -2.62 -9.09
CA VAL A 71 -7.77 -3.35 -9.81
C VAL A 71 -9.13 -2.81 -9.39
N GLU A 72 -9.97 -2.54 -10.39
CA GLU A 72 -11.35 -2.12 -10.21
C GLU A 72 -12.27 -3.29 -10.57
N VAL A 73 -13.26 -3.53 -9.71
CA VAL A 73 -14.32 -4.52 -9.92
C VAL A 73 -15.66 -3.83 -9.72
N ARG A 74 -16.59 -4.05 -10.64
CA ARG A 74 -17.92 -3.45 -10.61
C ARG A 74 -18.96 -4.46 -10.16
N ASN A 75 -20.13 -3.96 -9.75
CA ASN A 75 -21.27 -4.76 -9.32
C ASN A 75 -20.93 -5.67 -8.12
N VAL A 76 -20.17 -5.14 -7.16
CA VAL A 76 -19.77 -5.87 -5.96
C VAL A 76 -20.89 -5.82 -4.94
N GLU A 77 -21.42 -6.98 -4.58
CA GLU A 77 -22.49 -7.13 -3.58
C GLU A 77 -21.92 -7.40 -2.17
N ALA A 78 -22.78 -7.36 -1.15
CA ALA A 78 -22.37 -7.72 0.20
C ALA A 78 -21.88 -9.18 0.26
N ASN A 79 -20.82 -9.47 1.04
CA ASN A 79 -20.16 -10.78 1.13
C ASN A 79 -19.52 -11.28 -0.17
N HIS A 80 -19.34 -10.40 -1.17
CA HIS A 80 -18.68 -10.76 -2.42
C HIS A 80 -17.28 -11.32 -2.19
N ILE A 81 -16.96 -12.39 -2.91
CA ILE A 81 -15.65 -13.05 -2.87
C ILE A 81 -14.91 -12.77 -4.17
N PHE A 82 -13.84 -12.00 -4.08
CA PHE A 82 -12.91 -11.73 -5.17
C PHE A 82 -11.95 -12.91 -5.28
N ARG A 83 -11.98 -13.63 -6.41
CA ARG A 83 -11.12 -14.80 -6.64
C ARG A 83 -9.89 -14.53 -7.51
N PHE A 84 -9.79 -13.35 -8.12
CA PHE A 84 -8.66 -12.95 -8.98
C PHE A 84 -8.17 -14.03 -9.99
N GLY A 85 -9.10 -14.81 -10.56
CA GLY A 85 -8.79 -15.95 -11.42
C GLY A 85 -8.59 -17.26 -10.66
N ASP A 86 -7.86 -18.20 -11.26
CA ASP A 86 -7.46 -19.47 -10.64
C ASP A 86 -6.06 -19.39 -9.98
N THR A 87 -5.26 -18.39 -10.36
CA THR A 87 -3.88 -18.18 -9.87
C THR A 87 -3.72 -17.02 -8.89
N GLY A 88 -4.80 -16.31 -8.57
CA GLY A 88 -4.72 -15.07 -7.79
C GLY A 88 -4.13 -13.88 -8.57
N ARG A 89 -3.95 -12.75 -7.88
CA ARG A 89 -3.31 -11.52 -8.41
C ARG A 89 -1.92 -11.37 -7.82
N ILE A 90 -0.89 -11.37 -8.67
CA ILE A 90 0.47 -11.02 -8.25
C ILE A 90 0.50 -9.53 -7.89
N LEU A 91 0.84 -9.24 -6.63
CA LEU A 91 0.99 -7.88 -6.11
C LEU A 91 2.44 -7.39 -6.19
N TYR A 92 3.40 -8.32 -6.17
CA TYR A 92 4.82 -7.99 -6.16
C TYR A 92 5.65 -9.12 -6.75
N ARG A 93 6.71 -8.77 -7.46
CA ARG A 93 7.72 -9.69 -8.00
C ARG A 93 9.10 -9.19 -7.67
N SER A 94 10.02 -10.10 -7.40
CA SER A 94 11.44 -9.79 -7.26
C SER A 94 12.32 -10.93 -7.75
N GLN A 95 13.58 -10.62 -8.05
CA GLN A 95 14.60 -11.57 -8.51
C GLN A 95 15.38 -12.24 -7.37
N ALA A 96 15.05 -11.94 -6.11
CA ALA A 96 15.56 -12.69 -4.95
C ALA A 96 14.56 -12.59 -3.78
N ILE A 97 14.65 -13.54 -2.85
CA ILE A 97 13.81 -13.56 -1.64
C ILE A 97 14.24 -12.38 -0.73
N PRO A 98 13.36 -11.38 -0.51
CA PRO A 98 13.69 -10.25 0.34
C PRO A 98 13.91 -10.69 1.79
N GLN A 99 14.76 -9.98 2.52
CA GLN A 99 14.90 -10.13 3.97
C GLN A 99 13.73 -9.46 4.69
N TYR A 100 13.27 -8.31 4.19
CA TYR A 100 12.19 -7.51 4.74
C TYR A 100 11.18 -7.17 3.65
N LEU A 101 9.90 -7.36 3.94
CA LEU A 101 8.83 -7.05 3.01
C LEU A 101 7.69 -6.36 3.75
N ASP A 102 7.34 -5.16 3.31
CA ASP A 102 6.20 -4.41 3.81
C ASP A 102 5.12 -4.37 2.74
N TRP A 103 3.91 -4.76 3.12
CA TRP A 103 2.74 -4.76 2.26
C TRP A 103 1.65 -3.89 2.86
N ILE A 104 1.19 -2.93 2.07
CA ILE A 104 0.05 -2.10 2.40
C ILE A 104 -1.00 -2.23 1.29
N MET A 105 -2.25 -2.45 1.68
CA MET A 105 -3.38 -2.50 0.76
C MET A 105 -4.55 -1.68 1.29
N LEU A 106 -5.11 -0.83 0.44
CA LEU A 106 -6.33 -0.07 0.71
C LEU A 106 -7.42 -0.53 -0.25
N VAL A 107 -8.60 -0.85 0.28
CA VAL A 107 -9.77 -1.25 -0.50
C VAL A 107 -10.91 -0.29 -0.22
N ILE A 108 -11.45 0.29 -1.28
CA ILE A 108 -12.45 1.36 -1.19
C ILE A 108 -13.58 1.15 -2.18
N GLU A 109 -14.73 1.74 -1.87
CA GLU A 109 -15.75 2.06 -2.85
C GLU A 109 -15.21 3.17 -3.78
N ASN A 110 -15.33 2.96 -5.08
CA ASN A 110 -14.70 3.77 -6.11
C ASN A 110 -15.66 4.86 -6.58
N ASP A 111 -15.63 5.98 -5.86
CA ASP A 111 -16.33 7.21 -6.22
C ASP A 111 -15.46 8.12 -7.12
N ASP A 112 -16.11 9.04 -7.83
CA ASP A 112 -15.47 10.00 -8.75
C ASP A 112 -14.33 10.79 -8.10
N ASP A 113 -14.44 11.06 -6.79
CA ASP A 113 -13.48 11.84 -6.00
C ASP A 113 -12.09 11.19 -5.90
N VAL A 114 -11.99 9.87 -6.10
CA VAL A 114 -10.75 9.09 -5.96
C VAL A 114 -10.14 8.71 -7.31
N ARG A 115 -10.81 9.00 -8.43
CA ARG A 115 -10.29 8.66 -9.77
C ARG A 115 -9.04 9.45 -10.14
N ASN A 116 -8.79 10.59 -9.50
CA ASN A 116 -7.67 11.48 -9.82
C ASN A 116 -6.78 11.80 -8.61
N LEU A 117 -6.47 10.78 -7.80
CA LEU A 117 -5.56 10.93 -6.64
C LEU A 117 -4.20 11.52 -7.03
N GLY A 118 -3.64 11.07 -8.16
CA GLY A 118 -2.35 11.57 -8.67
C GLY A 118 -2.39 13.04 -9.09
N GLY A 119 -3.52 13.52 -9.62
CA GLY A 119 -3.73 14.92 -9.98
C GLY A 119 -4.09 15.83 -8.80
N ASN A 120 -4.45 15.25 -7.65
CA ASN A 120 -4.86 15.97 -6.45
C ASN A 120 -3.96 15.65 -5.25
N ILE A 121 -2.67 15.44 -5.47
CA ILE A 121 -1.73 15.08 -4.41
C ILE A 121 -1.71 16.08 -3.25
N ASP A 122 -2.00 17.36 -3.50
CA ASP A 122 -2.11 18.39 -2.47
C ASP A 122 -3.33 18.20 -1.55
N LYS A 123 -4.41 17.58 -2.04
CA LYS A 123 -5.57 17.21 -1.21
C LYS A 123 -5.26 15.99 -0.35
N VAL A 124 -4.53 15.02 -0.91
CA VAL A 124 -4.10 13.80 -0.20
C VAL A 124 -3.06 14.15 0.87
N LEU A 125 -2.12 15.03 0.51
CA LEU A 125 -0.98 15.43 1.32
C LEU A 125 -0.86 16.97 1.39
N PRO A 126 -1.77 17.62 2.13
CA PRO A 126 -1.74 19.07 2.35
C PRO A 126 -0.45 19.49 3.07
N ASP A 127 -0.08 20.77 2.95
CA ASP A 127 1.18 21.34 3.44
C ASP A 127 1.54 20.89 4.86
N SER A 128 0.60 20.97 5.81
CA SER A 128 0.84 20.59 7.21
C SER A 128 1.20 19.11 7.38
N ARG A 129 0.63 18.22 6.55
CA ARG A 129 0.97 16.79 6.55
C ARG A 129 2.28 16.54 5.82
N ALA A 130 2.54 17.23 4.72
CA ALA A 130 3.80 17.15 4.01
C ALA A 130 4.97 17.59 4.90
N ASP A 131 4.81 18.66 5.67
CA ASP A 131 5.78 19.15 6.65
C ASP A 131 6.05 18.12 7.74
N SER A 132 4.98 17.60 8.34
CA SER A 132 5.08 16.58 9.40
C SER A 132 5.76 15.30 8.88
N LEU A 133 5.42 14.89 7.65
CA LEU A 133 6.02 13.73 7.01
C LEU A 133 7.50 13.95 6.69
N ALA A 134 7.88 15.13 6.18
CA ALA A 134 9.28 15.49 5.94
C ALA A 134 10.10 15.40 7.25
N ALA A 135 9.58 15.97 8.35
CA ALA A 135 10.23 15.92 9.66
C ALA A 135 10.39 14.47 10.18
N ASN A 136 9.35 13.65 10.04
CA ASN A 136 9.38 12.24 10.43
C ASN A 136 10.39 11.44 9.60
N ILE A 137 10.44 11.65 8.28
CA ILE A 137 11.38 10.96 7.39
C ILE A 137 12.82 11.34 7.72
N MET A 138 13.12 12.62 7.95
CA MET A 138 14.46 13.04 8.37
C MET A 138 14.89 12.37 9.69
N THR A 139 13.95 12.24 10.63
CA THR A 139 14.20 11.54 11.90
C THR A 139 14.47 10.04 11.68
N LEU A 140 13.65 9.38 10.85
CA LEU A 140 13.82 7.96 10.50
C LEU A 140 15.15 7.72 9.77
N ALA A 141 15.52 8.60 8.86
CA ALA A 141 16.76 8.48 8.09
C ALA A 141 18.01 8.55 8.97
N ALA A 142 17.94 9.22 10.11
CA ALA A 142 19.05 9.31 11.05
C ALA A 142 19.29 8.02 11.87
N VAL A 143 18.30 7.12 11.98
CA VAL A 143 18.34 5.97 12.90
C VAL A 143 18.08 4.61 12.24
N ALA A 144 17.53 4.57 11.02
CA ALA A 144 17.14 3.33 10.36
C ALA A 144 18.34 2.63 9.69
N ALA A 145 18.37 1.29 9.77
CA ALA A 145 19.32 0.47 9.01
C ALA A 145 19.09 0.53 7.49
N THR A 146 17.84 0.74 7.08
CA THR A 146 17.40 0.89 5.68
C THR A 146 16.58 2.18 5.49
N PRO A 147 17.21 3.37 5.51
CA PRO A 147 16.52 4.67 5.49
C PRO A 147 15.53 4.86 4.35
N GLN A 148 15.87 4.42 3.13
CA GLN A 148 15.02 4.63 1.96
C GLN A 148 13.74 3.80 2.01
N THR A 149 13.82 2.51 2.37
CA THR A 149 12.63 1.65 2.55
C THR A 149 11.73 2.18 3.66
N ALA A 150 12.31 2.56 4.81
CA ALA A 150 11.54 3.11 5.93
C ALA A 150 10.82 4.42 5.54
N ALA A 151 11.50 5.29 4.79
CA ALA A 151 10.91 6.52 4.29
C ALA A 151 9.82 6.26 3.24
N ALA A 152 10.02 5.32 2.32
CA ALA A 152 9.02 4.92 1.34
C ALA A 152 7.73 4.42 2.00
N ILE A 153 7.88 3.57 3.02
CA ILE A 153 6.75 3.07 3.82
C ILE A 153 6.06 4.23 4.54
N ALA A 154 6.81 5.16 5.13
CA ALA A 154 6.24 6.33 5.79
C ALA A 154 5.42 7.19 4.80
N VAL A 155 5.93 7.40 3.57
CA VAL A 155 5.20 8.11 2.51
C VAL A 155 3.95 7.34 2.09
N ALA A 156 4.05 6.03 1.86
CA ALA A 156 2.91 5.18 1.49
C ALA A 156 1.80 5.20 2.57
N LYS A 157 2.18 5.10 3.85
CA LYS A 157 1.24 5.23 4.97
C LYS A 157 0.60 6.61 5.03
N ALA A 158 1.36 7.67 4.77
CA ALA A 158 0.83 9.03 4.73
C ALA A 158 -0.16 9.24 3.56
N LEU A 159 0.13 8.67 2.38
CA LEU A 159 -0.78 8.65 1.24
C LEU A 159 -2.09 7.96 1.60
N ILE A 160 -2.04 6.77 2.18
CA ILE A 160 -3.24 6.00 2.55
C ILE A 160 -4.06 6.75 3.59
N ARG A 161 -3.43 7.28 4.64
CA ARG A 161 -4.11 8.14 5.62
C ARG A 161 -4.71 9.39 4.97
N GLY A 162 -4.01 9.95 3.98
CA GLY A 162 -4.47 11.04 3.15
C GLY A 162 -5.77 10.69 2.41
N ILE A 163 -5.75 9.59 1.68
CA ILE A 163 -6.88 9.06 0.91
C ILE A 163 -8.04 8.72 1.85
N THR A 164 -7.80 7.93 2.90
CA THR A 164 -8.78 7.62 3.93
C THR A 164 -9.39 8.87 4.55
N PHE A 165 -8.61 9.93 4.78
CA PHE A 165 -9.16 11.17 5.31
C PHE A 165 -10.08 11.89 4.31
N LEU A 166 -9.72 11.91 3.03
CA LEU A 166 -10.60 12.46 1.99
C LEU A 166 -11.91 11.66 1.91
N LEU A 167 -11.82 10.35 2.07
CA LEU A 167 -12.96 9.44 2.16
C LEU A 167 -13.75 9.60 3.46
N LYS A 168 -13.15 10.11 4.55
CA LYS A 168 -13.77 10.17 5.88
C LYS A 168 -14.99 11.08 5.97
N ASN A 169 -15.17 11.99 5.01
CA ASN A 169 -16.44 12.73 4.89
C ASN A 169 -17.61 11.83 4.43
N ASN A 170 -17.32 10.61 3.98
CA ASN A 170 -18.21 9.49 3.70
C ASN A 170 -17.65 8.20 4.37
N GLU A 171 -17.84 8.02 5.67
CA GLU A 171 -17.34 6.84 6.44
C GLU A 171 -17.73 5.47 5.83
N ASN A 172 -18.64 5.45 4.86
CA ASN A 172 -19.08 4.29 4.11
C ASN A 172 -18.15 3.83 2.99
N ASP A 173 -17.12 4.59 2.62
CA ASP A 173 -16.38 4.29 1.38
C ASP A 173 -15.11 3.45 1.62
N GLN A 174 -14.61 3.36 2.87
CA GLN A 174 -13.51 2.44 3.19
C GLN A 174 -14.05 1.02 3.45
N LEU A 175 -13.53 0.05 2.69
CA LEU A 175 -13.96 -1.35 2.71
C LEU A 175 -12.91 -2.29 3.31
N GLY A 176 -11.63 -1.93 3.25
CA GLY A 176 -10.56 -2.72 3.83
C GLY A 176 -9.23 -1.97 3.92
N LEU A 177 -8.41 -2.34 4.91
CA LEU A 177 -7.05 -1.84 5.10
C LEU A 177 -6.14 -2.96 5.60
N VAL A 178 -5.07 -3.24 4.87
CA VAL A 178 -4.01 -4.17 5.27
C VAL A 178 -2.73 -3.36 5.48
N GLU A 179 -2.10 -3.51 6.64
CA GLU A 179 -0.70 -3.14 6.86
C GLU A 179 0.02 -4.35 7.46
N GLN A 180 0.97 -4.93 6.72
CA GLN A 180 1.76 -6.08 7.16
C GLN A 180 3.23 -5.87 6.90
N SER A 181 4.05 -6.33 7.84
CA SER A 181 5.50 -6.37 7.73
C SER A 181 5.94 -7.82 7.90
N PHE A 182 6.80 -8.29 7.01
CA PHE A 182 7.30 -9.65 7.01
C PHE A 182 8.83 -9.65 7.03
N VAL A 183 9.39 -10.25 8.07
CA VAL A 183 10.80 -10.64 8.15
C VAL A 183 10.96 -12.07 7.63
N ARG A 184 11.87 -12.31 6.68
CA ARG A 184 12.12 -13.62 6.06
C ARG A 184 12.25 -14.73 7.09
N GLU A 185 13.20 -14.60 8.01
CA GLU A 185 13.52 -15.60 9.04
C GLU A 185 12.32 -16.00 9.89
N LEU A 186 11.40 -15.06 10.17
CA LEU A 186 10.26 -15.29 11.07
C LEU A 186 9.02 -15.78 10.33
N HIS A 187 8.83 -15.37 9.08
CA HIS A 187 7.54 -15.51 8.40
C HIS A 187 7.58 -16.42 7.17
N TYR A 188 8.69 -16.45 6.45
CA TYR A 188 8.89 -17.19 5.19
C TYR A 188 10.37 -17.59 4.98
N PRO A 189 11.03 -18.30 5.92
CA PRO A 189 12.47 -18.55 5.87
C PRO A 189 12.92 -19.22 4.56
N ASP A 190 12.09 -20.13 4.04
CA ASP A 190 12.31 -20.87 2.79
C ASP A 190 11.67 -20.20 1.57
N GLY A 191 11.33 -18.90 1.66
CA GLY A 191 10.63 -18.17 0.60
C GLY A 191 9.16 -18.56 0.43
N LYS A 192 8.57 -19.30 1.37
CA LYS A 192 7.21 -19.84 1.24
C LYS A 192 6.34 -19.50 2.43
N ARG A 193 5.14 -19.01 2.16
CA ARG A 193 4.09 -18.82 3.19
C ARG A 193 2.73 -18.72 2.53
N THR A 194 1.74 -19.44 3.05
CA THR A 194 0.33 -19.24 2.68
C THR A 194 -0.49 -19.00 3.93
N ARG A 195 -1.44 -18.07 3.84
CA ARG A 195 -2.41 -17.77 4.90
C ARG A 195 -3.79 -17.55 4.27
N ALA A 196 -4.81 -17.97 5.00
CA ALA A 196 -6.20 -17.83 4.63
C ALA A 196 -6.99 -17.18 5.76
N ALA A 197 -8.10 -16.52 5.41
CA ALA A 197 -9.02 -15.84 6.30
C ALA A 197 -8.32 -14.84 7.25
N VAL A 198 -7.34 -14.11 6.72
CA VAL A 198 -6.64 -13.09 7.51
C VAL A 198 -7.55 -11.86 7.64
N PRO A 199 -7.87 -11.41 8.86
CA PRO A 199 -8.65 -10.19 9.04
C PRO A 199 -7.82 -8.98 8.66
N ASP A 200 -8.46 -8.02 8.00
CA ASP A 200 -7.91 -6.70 7.78
C ASP A 200 -8.04 -5.82 9.04
N LEU A 201 -7.44 -4.62 9.00
CA LEU A 201 -7.45 -3.68 10.14
C LEU A 201 -8.82 -3.02 10.36
N THR A 202 -9.69 -2.99 9.35
CA THR A 202 -11.04 -2.42 9.51
C THR A 202 -12.06 -3.41 10.08
N GLY A 203 -11.77 -4.72 10.00
CA GLY A 203 -12.70 -5.79 10.34
C GLY A 203 -13.78 -6.02 9.28
N ASN A 204 -13.74 -5.31 8.14
CA ASN A 204 -14.73 -5.43 7.07
C ASN A 204 -14.31 -6.39 5.96
N MET A 205 -13.06 -6.85 5.95
CA MET A 205 -12.52 -7.68 4.89
C MET A 205 -11.67 -8.82 5.44
N TRP A 206 -11.84 -10.01 4.86
CA TRP A 206 -10.89 -11.12 4.99
C TRP A 206 -10.14 -11.34 3.69
N TYR A 207 -8.89 -11.76 3.77
CA TYR A 207 -8.09 -12.06 2.58
C TYR A 207 -7.19 -13.28 2.78
N ASP A 208 -6.89 -13.89 1.64
CA ASP A 208 -6.00 -15.02 1.51
C ASP A 208 -4.79 -14.55 0.68
N TYR A 209 -3.58 -14.93 1.09
CA TYR A 209 -2.37 -14.58 0.35
C TYR A 209 -1.34 -15.70 0.36
N THR A 210 -0.50 -15.67 -0.67
CA THR A 210 0.62 -16.58 -0.84
C THR A 210 1.89 -15.79 -1.14
N ILE A 211 2.94 -16.11 -0.38
CA ILE A 211 4.33 -15.77 -0.67
C ILE A 211 4.98 -17.03 -1.23
N PHE A 212 5.61 -16.88 -2.38
CA PHE A 212 6.38 -17.94 -3.01
C PHE A 212 7.64 -17.39 -3.66
N GLY A 213 8.78 -17.99 -3.32
CA GLY A 213 10.06 -17.73 -3.95
C GLY A 213 10.96 -18.95 -3.94
N THR A 214 11.93 -18.94 -4.85
CA THR A 214 12.99 -19.94 -4.96
C THR A 214 14.30 -19.22 -5.18
N GLY A 215 15.35 -19.60 -4.46
CA GLY A 215 16.71 -19.08 -4.62
C GLY A 215 17.67 -19.81 -3.69
N GLU A 216 18.98 -19.62 -3.87
CA GLU A 216 19.98 -20.18 -2.93
C GLU A 216 19.81 -19.50 -1.56
N LEU A 217 19.84 -20.31 -0.49
CA LEU A 217 19.50 -19.88 0.87
C LEU A 217 20.55 -18.96 1.48
#